data_AF-A0A3D5PFX5-F1
#
_entry.id   AF-A0A3D5PFX5-F1
#
_cell.length_a   1.000
_cell.length_b   1.000
_cell.length_c   1.000
_cell.angle_alpha   90.00
_cell.angle_beta   90.00
_cell.angle_gamma   90.00
#
_symmetry.space_group_name_H-M   'P 1'
#
loop_
_entity.id
_entity.type
_entity.pdbx_description
1 polymer ?
#
loop_
_entity_poly.entity_id
_entity_poly.type
_entity_poly.pdbx_seq_one_letter_code
_entity_poly.pdbx_strand_id
1 'polypeptide(L)'
;MTDKDNVKKQYENYKKQLDKINDRYSETYVKPETDMPDSLGLKTVDYKMPSEDELRKKAETALEADRQSAISKIGKETEEKIKKQSALKDQAFAEAAKRLLDIDSEREQAVREVKNDALARNIARSSIASEGVRETEERAAALRRDAQAERDGTAEAIDREIEALKKQASDSLSQTEKNFLSRLEAETEKLREKALEEKTEAEKYNNTVAEKEAEYEKALEERREELERREWERLARLAEIKNRQGESALKSMKQKEILSATKEFFDGLSPADALALFLSDTGMQSVLGEDYVWFLNYLQTRKNG
;
A
#
# COMPACT_ATOMS: atom_id res chain seq x y z
N MET A 1 -42.17 20.63 -22.27
CA MET A 1 -41.51 21.12 -23.50
C MET A 1 -42.61 21.61 -24.40
N THR A 2 -42.62 22.90 -24.71
CA THR A 2 -43.63 23.49 -25.59
C THR A 2 -43.44 23.00 -27.01
N ASP A 3 -44.53 22.83 -27.77
CA ASP A 3 -44.53 22.37 -29.17
C ASP A 3 -43.53 23.14 -30.06
N LYS A 4 -43.33 24.43 -29.74
CA LYS A 4 -42.35 25.32 -30.38
C LYS A 4 -40.88 24.91 -30.21
N ASP A 5 -40.50 24.33 -29.08
CA ASP A 5 -39.11 23.86 -28.85
C ASP A 5 -38.80 22.62 -29.69
N ASN A 6 -39.82 21.79 -29.93
CA ASN A 6 -39.71 20.60 -30.77
C ASN A 6 -39.57 20.97 -32.25
N VAL A 7 -40.41 21.89 -32.74
CA VAL A 7 -40.33 22.40 -34.12
C VAL A 7 -38.96 23.06 -34.39
N LYS A 8 -38.43 23.83 -33.43
CA LYS A 8 -37.09 24.43 -33.56
C LYS A 8 -35.99 23.37 -33.70
N LYS A 9 -36.01 22.32 -32.87
CA LYS A 9 -35.03 21.21 -32.93
C LYS A 9 -35.14 20.43 -34.23
N GLN A 10 -36.37 20.18 -34.71
CA GLN A 10 -36.61 19.52 -35.99
C GLN A 10 -36.09 20.36 -37.17
N TYR A 11 -36.31 21.67 -37.14
CA TYR A 11 -35.83 22.58 -38.18
C TYR A 11 -34.29 22.70 -38.20
N GLU A 12 -33.64 22.72 -37.04
CA GLU A 12 -32.17 22.64 -36.97
C GLU A 12 -31.62 21.31 -37.51
N ASN A 13 -32.32 20.19 -37.26
CA ASN A 13 -31.94 18.91 -37.85
C ASN A 13 -32.13 18.89 -39.37
N TYR A 14 -33.21 19.50 -39.87
CA TYR A 14 -33.45 19.69 -41.29
C TYR A 14 -32.36 20.54 -41.95
N LYS A 15 -31.92 21.64 -41.32
CA LYS A 15 -30.77 22.42 -41.82
C LYS A 15 -29.51 21.56 -41.94
N LYS A 16 -29.18 20.77 -40.91
CA LYS A 16 -28.05 19.82 -40.97
C LYS A 16 -28.22 18.77 -42.07
N GLN A 17 -29.44 18.36 -42.38
CA GLN A 17 -29.73 17.45 -43.49
C GLN A 17 -29.51 18.14 -44.84
N LEU A 18 -29.91 19.40 -44.99
CA LEU A 18 -29.60 20.20 -46.18
C LEU A 18 -28.09 20.38 -46.35
N ASP A 19 -27.36 20.68 -45.27
CA ASP A 19 -25.89 20.82 -45.30
C ASP A 19 -25.25 19.51 -45.76
N LYS A 20 -25.68 18.35 -45.25
CA LYS A 20 -25.23 17.03 -45.72
C LYS A 20 -25.52 16.79 -47.21
N ILE A 21 -26.65 17.26 -47.73
CA ILE A 21 -26.96 17.16 -49.17
C ILE A 21 -26.02 18.10 -49.94
N ASN A 22 -25.83 19.34 -49.47
CA ASN A 22 -24.91 20.29 -50.08
C ASN A 22 -23.48 19.73 -50.14
N ASP A 23 -22.98 19.16 -49.05
CA ASP A 23 -21.66 18.53 -48.99
C ASP A 23 -21.57 17.31 -49.92
N ARG A 24 -22.62 16.48 -49.97
CA ARG A 24 -22.68 15.31 -50.85
C ARG A 24 -22.49 15.69 -52.33
N TYR A 25 -23.02 16.82 -52.75
CA TYR A 25 -22.92 17.34 -54.11
C TYR A 25 -21.83 18.42 -54.28
N SER A 26 -21.03 18.67 -53.26
CA SER A 26 -19.93 19.64 -53.36
C SER A 26 -18.86 19.13 -54.31
N GLU A 27 -18.47 19.93 -55.31
CA GLU A 27 -17.42 19.55 -56.25
C GLU A 27 -16.01 19.76 -55.69
N THR A 28 -15.89 20.30 -54.46
CA THR A 28 -14.62 20.50 -53.77
C THR A 28 -14.43 19.47 -52.66
N TYR A 29 -13.17 19.16 -52.35
CA TYR A 29 -12.82 18.30 -51.22
C TYR A 29 -13.30 18.91 -49.90
N VAL A 30 -14.06 18.12 -49.14
CA VAL A 30 -14.47 18.44 -47.77
C VAL A 30 -13.72 17.51 -46.83
N LYS A 31 -12.89 18.06 -45.94
CA LYS A 31 -12.14 17.23 -44.97
C LYS A 31 -13.12 16.45 -44.09
N PRO A 32 -13.11 15.11 -44.10
CA PRO A 32 -14.00 14.34 -43.26
C PRO A 32 -13.67 14.50 -41.77
N GLU A 33 -14.71 14.56 -40.94
CA GLU A 33 -14.58 14.58 -39.49
C GLU A 33 -14.92 13.21 -38.91
N THR A 34 -14.23 12.85 -37.82
CA THR A 34 -14.51 11.64 -37.03
C THR A 34 -15.13 12.04 -35.70
N ASP A 35 -16.08 11.25 -35.22
CA ASP A 35 -16.71 11.38 -33.91
C ASP A 35 -15.92 10.67 -32.79
N MET A 36 -14.88 9.93 -33.16
CA MET A 36 -13.98 9.27 -32.24
C MET A 36 -13.08 10.29 -31.53
N PRO A 37 -12.90 10.21 -30.19
CA PRO A 37 -11.96 11.05 -29.46
C PRO A 37 -10.51 10.81 -29.91
N ASP A 38 -9.61 11.74 -29.59
CA ASP A 38 -8.20 11.62 -29.97
C ASP A 38 -7.43 10.56 -29.16
N SER A 39 -7.92 10.15 -27.98
CA SER A 39 -7.34 9.07 -27.17
C SER A 39 -8.38 8.38 -26.26
N LEU A 40 -8.01 7.24 -25.68
CA LEU A 40 -8.85 6.55 -24.68
C LEU A 40 -8.79 7.20 -23.30
N GLY A 41 -7.75 8.01 -23.03
CA GLY A 41 -7.57 8.71 -21.75
C GLY A 41 -7.27 7.75 -20.59
N LEU A 42 -6.65 6.60 -20.89
CA LEU A 42 -6.31 5.60 -19.88
C LEU A 42 -5.18 6.13 -18.98
N LYS A 43 -5.33 5.92 -17.66
CA LYS A 43 -4.33 6.37 -16.68
C LYS A 43 -3.32 5.28 -16.38
N THR A 44 -2.05 5.68 -16.31
CA THR A 44 -0.93 4.86 -15.85
C THR A 44 -0.77 4.92 -14.32
N VAL A 45 -0.07 3.93 -13.76
CA VAL A 45 0.31 3.86 -12.36
C VAL A 45 1.75 4.35 -12.19
N ASP A 46 1.94 5.39 -11.37
CA ASP A 46 3.27 5.85 -10.93
C ASP A 46 3.63 5.17 -9.60
N TYR A 47 4.25 4.00 -9.69
CA TYR A 47 4.74 3.27 -8.52
C TYR A 47 6.21 3.59 -8.27
N LYS A 48 6.51 4.06 -7.06
CA LYS A 48 7.87 4.32 -6.58
C LYS A 48 8.28 3.27 -5.57
N MET A 49 9.26 2.45 -5.95
CA MET A 49 9.81 1.43 -5.09
C MET A 49 10.45 2.07 -3.84
N PRO A 50 10.10 1.61 -2.62
CA PRO A 50 10.78 2.05 -1.41
C PRO A 50 12.28 1.73 -1.45
N SER A 51 13.08 2.56 -0.80
CA SER A 51 14.52 2.34 -0.66
C SER A 51 14.85 1.21 0.31
N GLU A 52 16.05 0.65 0.21
CA GLU A 52 16.50 -0.44 1.08
C GLU A 52 16.47 -0.05 2.57
N ASP A 53 16.84 1.19 2.89
CA ASP A 53 16.77 1.72 4.26
C ASP A 53 15.33 1.84 4.78
N GLU A 54 14.38 2.23 3.93
CA GLU A 54 12.96 2.30 4.30
C GLU A 54 12.38 0.91 4.56
N LEU A 55 12.72 -0.07 3.72
CA LEU A 55 12.30 -1.46 3.92
C LEU A 55 12.89 -2.04 5.20
N ARG A 56 14.20 -1.82 5.44
CA ARG A 56 14.88 -2.29 6.65
C ARG A 56 14.30 -1.66 7.91
N LYS A 57 14.02 -0.35 7.90
CA LYS A 57 13.40 0.35 9.04
C LYS A 57 11.99 -0.16 9.32
N LYS A 58 11.23 -0.49 8.28
CA LYS A 58 9.89 -1.08 8.42
C LYS A 58 9.97 -2.48 9.06
N ALA A 59 10.90 -3.31 8.62
CA ALA A 59 11.16 -4.63 9.20
C ALA A 59 11.62 -4.52 10.67
N GLU A 60 12.54 -3.59 10.97
CA GLU A 60 13.03 -3.34 12.33
C GLU A 60 11.88 -2.93 13.26
N THR A 61 11.04 -1.99 12.83
CA THR A 61 9.88 -1.53 13.61
C THR A 61 8.92 -2.68 13.91
N ALA A 62 8.72 -3.60 12.95
CA ALA A 62 7.83 -4.76 13.13
C ALA A 62 8.38 -5.78 14.16
N LEU A 63 9.70 -5.88 14.30
CA LEU A 63 10.36 -6.87 15.14
C LEU A 63 10.83 -6.34 16.50
N GLU A 64 10.86 -5.02 16.69
CA GLU A 64 11.43 -4.38 17.88
C GLU A 64 10.68 -4.75 19.17
N ALA A 65 9.34 -4.85 19.12
CA ALA A 65 8.55 -5.24 20.29
C ALA A 65 8.90 -6.67 20.78
N ASP A 66 9.06 -7.60 19.85
CA ASP A 66 9.45 -8.98 20.15
C ASP A 66 10.87 -9.04 20.71
N ARG A 67 11.80 -8.26 20.14
CA ARG A 67 13.17 -8.13 20.63
C ARG A 67 13.23 -7.61 22.06
N GLN A 68 12.55 -6.50 22.34
CA GLN A 68 12.50 -5.92 23.69
C GLN A 68 11.86 -6.86 24.71
N SER A 69 10.79 -7.56 24.32
CA SER A 69 10.14 -8.56 25.17
C SER A 69 11.09 -9.71 25.53
N ALA A 70 11.83 -10.24 24.55
CA ALA A 70 12.81 -11.30 24.78
C ALA A 70 13.95 -10.85 25.70
N ILE A 71 14.52 -9.66 25.47
CA ILE A 71 15.58 -9.08 26.32
C ILE A 71 15.07 -8.87 27.75
N SER A 72 13.87 -8.29 27.91
CA SER A 72 13.29 -8.04 29.22
C SER A 72 13.04 -9.32 30.00
N LYS A 73 12.56 -10.38 29.34
CA LYS A 73 12.34 -11.69 29.95
C LYS A 73 13.64 -12.30 30.47
N ILE A 74 14.70 -12.29 29.65
CA ILE A 74 16.03 -12.77 30.07
C ILE A 74 16.52 -11.98 31.29
N GLY A 75 16.42 -10.65 31.26
CA GLY A 75 16.83 -9.79 32.37
C GLY A 75 16.12 -10.14 33.68
N LYS A 76 14.78 -10.25 33.65
CA LYS A 76 13.96 -10.57 34.84
C LYS A 76 14.27 -11.95 35.39
N GLU A 77 14.32 -12.97 34.54
CA GLU A 77 14.60 -14.35 34.98
C GLU A 77 16.01 -14.48 35.60
N THR A 78 17.00 -13.81 35.02
CA THR A 78 18.36 -13.80 35.57
C THR A 78 18.43 -13.04 36.88
N GLU A 79 17.79 -11.87 36.98
CA GLU A 79 17.75 -11.08 38.22
C GLU A 79 17.10 -11.87 39.37
N GLU A 80 15.99 -12.54 39.11
CA GLU A 80 15.32 -13.40 40.11
C GLU A 80 16.21 -14.54 40.59
N LYS A 81 16.93 -15.21 39.68
CA LYS A 81 17.85 -16.30 40.04
C LYS A 81 19.05 -15.78 40.85
N ILE A 82 19.62 -14.64 40.47
CA ILE A 82 20.73 -14.02 41.22
C ILE A 82 20.25 -13.61 42.62
N LYS A 83 19.06 -13.00 42.76
CA LYS A 83 18.51 -12.66 44.07
C LYS A 83 18.35 -13.87 44.99
N LYS A 84 17.87 -15.00 44.46
CA LYS A 84 17.78 -16.25 45.23
C LYS A 84 19.15 -16.73 45.71
N GLN A 85 20.16 -16.69 44.84
CA GLN A 85 21.53 -17.07 45.19
C GLN A 85 22.15 -16.13 46.23
N SER A 86 21.97 -14.83 46.09
CA SER A 86 22.42 -13.84 47.09
C SER A 86 21.75 -14.07 48.45
N ALA A 87 20.46 -14.39 48.49
CA ALA A 87 19.78 -14.72 49.74
C ALA A 87 20.31 -15.99 50.41
N LEU A 88 20.64 -17.03 49.62
CA LEU A 88 21.29 -18.25 50.13
C LEU A 88 22.68 -17.94 50.69
N LYS A 89 23.42 -17.04 50.04
CA LYS A 89 24.72 -16.57 50.55
C LYS A 89 24.55 -15.90 51.91
N ASP A 90 23.65 -14.92 52.00
CA ASP A 90 23.39 -14.21 53.25
C ASP A 90 22.97 -15.16 54.38
N GLN A 91 22.16 -16.19 54.06
CA GLN A 91 21.79 -17.24 55.00
C GLN A 91 23.01 -18.06 55.48
N ALA A 92 23.89 -18.49 54.57
CA ALA A 92 25.11 -19.21 54.93
C ALA A 92 26.03 -18.38 55.85
N PHE A 93 26.14 -17.07 55.61
CA PHE A 93 26.87 -16.16 56.50
C PHE A 93 26.22 -16.05 57.89
N ALA A 94 24.89 -15.96 57.96
CA ALA A 94 24.16 -15.90 59.22
C ALA A 94 24.27 -17.19 60.03
N GLU A 95 24.18 -18.35 59.37
CA GLU A 95 24.34 -19.67 60.01
C GLU A 95 25.75 -19.87 60.56
N ALA A 96 26.78 -19.48 59.79
CA ALA A 96 28.16 -19.52 60.24
C ALA A 96 28.41 -18.58 61.42
N ALA A 97 27.85 -17.37 61.40
CA ALA A 97 27.95 -16.43 62.52
C ALA A 97 27.33 -16.99 63.80
N LYS A 98 26.15 -17.64 63.69
CA LYS A 98 25.53 -18.32 64.83
C LYS A 98 26.40 -19.46 65.36
N ARG A 99 26.94 -20.30 64.48
CA ARG A 99 27.82 -21.41 64.86
C ARG A 99 29.09 -20.93 65.58
N LEU A 100 29.66 -19.80 65.16
CA LEU A 100 30.81 -19.20 65.83
C LEU A 100 30.46 -18.72 67.25
N LEU A 101 29.29 -18.12 67.45
CA LEU A 101 28.81 -17.74 68.79
C LEU A 101 28.60 -18.96 69.69
N ASP A 102 28.03 -20.04 69.15
CA ASP A 102 27.82 -21.29 69.88
C ASP A 102 29.17 -21.91 70.30
N ILE A 103 30.16 -21.96 69.39
CA ILE A 103 31.54 -22.41 69.71
C ILE A 103 32.17 -21.56 70.81
N ASP A 104 31.98 -20.23 70.77
CA ASP A 104 32.53 -19.31 71.75
C ASP A 104 31.93 -19.53 73.14
N SER A 105 30.61 -19.76 73.21
CA SER A 105 29.89 -20.07 74.44
C SER A 105 30.31 -21.43 75.01
N GLU A 106 30.39 -22.47 74.18
CA GLU A 106 30.84 -23.81 74.60
C GLU A 106 32.29 -23.79 75.12
N ARG A 107 33.17 -23.05 74.45
CA ARG A 107 34.55 -22.82 74.91
C ARG A 107 34.59 -22.17 76.28
N GLU A 108 33.83 -21.09 76.50
CA GLU A 108 33.79 -20.41 77.80
C GLU A 108 33.33 -21.33 78.92
N GLN A 109 32.31 -22.15 78.66
CA GLN A 109 31.81 -23.12 79.62
C GLN A 109 32.86 -24.19 79.91
N ALA A 110 33.46 -24.80 78.88
CA ALA A 110 34.49 -25.82 79.03
C ALA A 110 35.71 -25.31 79.82
N VAL A 111 36.18 -24.08 79.54
CA VAL A 111 37.28 -23.46 80.28
C VAL A 111 36.92 -23.24 81.76
N ARG A 112 35.67 -22.84 82.07
CA ARG A 112 35.20 -22.71 83.46
C ARG A 112 35.15 -24.06 84.17
N GLU A 113 34.65 -25.10 83.50
CA GLU A 113 34.58 -26.46 84.06
C GLU A 113 35.97 -27.02 84.36
N VAL A 114 36.93 -26.89 83.43
CA VAL A 114 38.33 -27.30 83.64
C VAL A 114 38.95 -26.57 84.84
N LYS A 115 38.73 -25.25 84.96
CA LYS A 115 39.23 -24.46 86.09
C LYS A 115 38.59 -24.89 87.42
N ASN A 116 37.28 -25.12 87.44
CA ASN A 116 36.57 -25.54 88.64
C ASN A 116 36.99 -26.94 89.10
N ASP A 117 37.17 -27.89 88.19
CA ASP A 117 37.69 -29.23 88.51
C ASP A 117 39.13 -29.16 89.05
N ALA A 118 40.00 -28.36 88.41
CA ALA A 118 41.37 -28.16 88.88
C ALA A 118 41.43 -27.51 90.27
N LEU A 119 40.51 -26.59 90.59
CA LEU A 119 40.35 -26.01 91.92
C LEU A 119 39.86 -27.05 92.93
N ALA A 120 38.83 -27.84 92.60
CA ALA A 120 38.31 -28.90 93.46
C ALA A 120 39.36 -29.96 93.81
N ARG A 121 40.30 -30.22 92.90
CA ARG A 121 41.43 -31.15 93.08
C ARG A 121 42.68 -30.50 93.68
N ASN A 122 42.67 -29.20 93.99
CA ASN A 122 43.80 -28.45 94.53
C ASN A 122 45.05 -28.43 93.60
N ILE A 123 44.84 -28.57 92.30
CA ILE A 123 45.89 -28.59 91.26
C ILE A 123 45.80 -27.37 90.32
N ALA A 124 45.09 -26.31 90.71
CA ALA A 124 44.82 -25.15 89.87
C ALA A 124 46.07 -24.41 89.36
N ARG A 125 47.23 -24.55 90.02
CA ARG A 125 48.52 -23.99 89.57
C ARG A 125 49.43 -25.01 88.86
N SER A 126 48.93 -26.22 88.63
CA SER A 126 49.69 -27.28 87.97
C SER A 126 49.71 -27.10 86.45
N SER A 127 50.72 -27.67 85.81
CA SER A 127 50.79 -27.80 84.35
C SER A 127 49.58 -28.54 83.77
N ILE A 128 48.98 -29.47 84.52
CA ILE A 128 47.80 -30.25 84.11
C ILE A 128 46.58 -29.33 83.91
N ALA A 129 46.36 -28.39 84.83
CA ALA A 129 45.26 -27.43 84.73
C ALA A 129 45.45 -26.46 83.54
N SER A 130 46.68 -25.98 83.33
CA SER A 130 47.02 -25.13 82.20
C SER A 130 46.89 -25.85 80.86
N GLU A 131 47.29 -27.12 80.80
CA GLU A 131 47.20 -27.95 79.61
C GLU A 131 45.75 -28.25 79.23
N GLY A 132 44.88 -28.55 80.20
CA GLY A 132 43.46 -28.74 79.92
C GLY A 132 42.78 -27.49 79.36
N VAL A 133 43.13 -26.29 79.87
CA VAL A 133 42.65 -25.03 79.29
C VAL A 133 43.19 -24.85 77.87
N ARG A 134 44.49 -25.12 77.66
CA ARG A 134 45.12 -25.03 76.33
C ARG A 134 44.44 -25.94 75.32
N GLU A 135 44.15 -27.18 75.67
CA GLU A 135 43.46 -28.14 74.80
C GLU A 135 42.05 -27.66 74.44
N THR A 136 41.29 -27.12 75.39
CA THR A 136 39.96 -26.55 75.11
C THR A 136 40.01 -25.34 74.16
N GLU A 137 41.01 -24.48 74.31
CA GLU A 137 41.23 -23.33 73.43
C GLU A 137 41.64 -23.77 72.02
N GLU A 138 42.55 -24.75 71.90
CA GLU A 138 42.99 -25.30 70.62
C GLU A 138 41.83 -25.98 69.87
N ARG A 139 40.99 -26.74 70.58
CA ARG A 139 39.80 -27.37 70.00
C ARG A 139 38.79 -26.34 69.50
N ALA A 140 38.51 -25.29 70.29
CA ALA A 140 37.62 -24.22 69.86
C ALA A 140 38.19 -23.46 68.65
N ALA A 141 39.51 -23.21 68.63
CA ALA A 141 40.17 -22.59 67.49
C ALA A 141 40.07 -23.44 66.22
N ALA A 142 40.18 -24.78 66.33
CA ALA A 142 39.97 -25.69 65.20
C ALA A 142 38.52 -25.61 64.67
N LEU A 143 37.53 -25.71 65.57
CA LEU A 143 36.11 -25.62 65.19
C LEU A 143 35.76 -24.29 64.52
N ARG A 144 36.34 -23.17 64.98
CA ARG A 144 36.16 -21.85 64.34
C ARG A 144 36.71 -21.84 62.92
N ARG A 145 37.91 -22.40 62.71
CA ARG A 145 38.51 -22.48 61.36
C ARG A 145 37.64 -23.32 60.45
N ASP A 146 37.13 -24.45 60.92
CA ASP A 146 36.29 -25.33 60.12
C ASP A 146 34.97 -24.63 59.73
N ALA A 147 34.32 -23.95 60.69
CA ALA A 147 33.09 -23.19 60.42
C ALA A 147 33.31 -22.03 59.43
N GLN A 148 34.45 -21.34 59.52
CA GLN A 148 34.82 -20.29 58.57
C GLN A 148 35.13 -20.85 57.18
N ALA A 149 35.88 -21.96 57.10
CA ALA A 149 36.20 -22.61 55.84
C ALA A 149 34.94 -23.15 55.14
N GLU A 150 33.99 -23.73 55.88
CA GLU A 150 32.70 -24.19 55.35
C GLU A 150 31.87 -23.04 54.78
N ARG A 151 31.79 -21.92 55.52
CA ARG A 151 31.13 -20.69 55.08
C ARG A 151 31.76 -20.15 53.80
N ASP A 152 33.08 -20.00 53.79
CA ASP A 152 33.80 -19.40 52.67
C ASP A 152 33.72 -20.29 51.43
N GLY A 153 33.82 -21.62 51.59
CA GLY A 153 33.61 -22.57 50.51
C GLY A 153 32.20 -22.51 49.93
N THR A 154 31.17 -22.37 50.78
CA THR A 154 29.77 -22.19 50.33
C THR A 154 29.58 -20.87 49.61
N ALA A 155 30.14 -19.77 50.15
CA ALA A 155 30.08 -18.45 49.54
C ALA A 155 30.75 -18.42 48.15
N GLU A 156 31.92 -19.05 48.02
CA GLU A 156 32.62 -19.18 46.74
C GLU A 156 31.83 -20.02 45.72
N ALA A 157 31.19 -21.11 46.15
CA ALA A 157 30.36 -21.92 45.26
C ALA A 157 29.18 -21.11 44.72
N ILE A 158 28.49 -20.35 45.58
CA ILE A 158 27.40 -19.46 45.18
C ILE A 158 27.89 -18.35 44.25
N ASP A 159 29.07 -17.75 44.52
CA ASP A 159 29.63 -16.73 43.65
C ASP A 159 29.94 -17.28 42.24
N ARG A 160 30.43 -18.52 42.15
CA ARG A 160 30.62 -19.20 40.85
C ARG A 160 29.30 -19.45 40.13
N GLU A 161 28.24 -19.82 40.86
CA GLU A 161 26.90 -19.98 40.27
C GLU A 161 26.33 -18.65 39.77
N ILE A 162 26.51 -17.55 40.51
CA ILE A 162 26.10 -16.21 40.08
C ILE A 162 26.85 -15.81 38.80
N GLU A 163 28.16 -16.03 38.72
CA GLU A 163 28.93 -15.76 37.50
C GLU A 163 28.50 -16.65 36.32
N ALA A 164 28.18 -17.92 36.57
CA ALA A 164 27.62 -18.81 35.55
C ALA A 164 26.26 -18.31 35.04
N LEU A 165 25.37 -17.84 35.93
CA LEU A 165 24.08 -17.25 35.56
C LEU A 165 24.24 -15.97 34.72
N LYS A 166 25.19 -15.10 35.08
CA LYS A 166 25.50 -13.89 34.29
C LYS A 166 26.02 -14.26 32.91
N LYS A 167 26.91 -15.24 32.81
CA LYS A 167 27.43 -15.73 31.53
C LYS A 167 26.31 -16.31 30.67
N GLN A 168 25.46 -17.16 31.24
CA GLN A 168 24.31 -17.73 30.53
C GLN A 168 23.36 -16.65 30.00
N ALA A 169 23.14 -15.58 30.79
CA ALA A 169 22.34 -14.44 30.36
C ALA A 169 23.00 -13.70 29.18
N SER A 170 24.31 -13.44 29.25
CA SER A 170 25.07 -12.84 28.15
C SER A 170 24.99 -13.67 26.87
N ASP A 171 25.16 -14.99 26.97
CA ASP A 171 25.07 -15.90 25.83
C ASP A 171 23.65 -15.91 25.24
N SER A 172 22.62 -15.87 26.09
CA SER A 172 21.21 -15.82 25.67
C SER A 172 20.86 -14.49 24.99
N LEU A 173 21.38 -13.37 25.49
CA LEU A 173 21.22 -12.05 24.86
C LEU A 173 21.92 -12.01 23.50
N SER A 174 23.14 -12.54 23.41
CA SER A 174 23.86 -12.67 22.13
C SER A 174 23.09 -13.52 21.12
N GLN A 175 22.51 -14.64 21.55
CA GLN A 175 21.70 -15.47 20.68
C GLN A 175 20.40 -14.78 20.25
N THR A 176 19.77 -14.02 21.16
CA THR A 176 18.59 -13.22 20.85
C THR A 176 18.90 -12.17 19.77
N GLU A 177 20.04 -11.50 19.88
CA GLU A 177 20.47 -10.52 18.87
C GLU A 177 20.76 -11.18 17.52
N LYS A 178 21.45 -12.32 17.49
CA LYS A 178 21.67 -13.08 16.24
C LYS A 178 20.35 -13.49 15.58
N ASN A 179 19.40 -13.98 16.38
CA ASN A 179 18.08 -14.36 15.88
C ASN A 179 17.30 -13.15 15.36
N PHE A 180 17.40 -12.00 16.04
CA PHE A 180 16.80 -10.75 15.58
C PHE A 180 17.37 -10.30 14.25
N LEU A 181 18.70 -10.27 14.10
CA LEU A 181 19.36 -9.89 12.85
C LEU A 181 18.97 -10.82 11.69
N SER A 182 18.94 -12.13 11.92
CA SER A 182 18.50 -13.09 10.90
C SER A 182 17.04 -12.89 10.48
N ARG A 183 16.14 -12.59 11.44
CA ARG A 183 14.74 -12.27 11.13
C ARG A 183 14.60 -10.93 10.42
N LEU A 184 15.41 -9.94 10.79
CA LEU A 184 15.43 -8.63 10.16
C LEU A 184 15.81 -8.73 8.69
N GLU A 185 16.86 -9.50 8.37
CA GLU A 185 17.27 -9.78 6.99
C GLU A 185 16.16 -10.49 6.22
N ALA A 186 15.59 -11.57 6.78
CA ALA A 186 14.53 -12.32 6.13
C ALA A 186 13.27 -11.48 5.87
N GLU A 187 12.88 -10.63 6.81
CA GLU A 187 11.70 -9.77 6.66
C GLU A 187 11.97 -8.61 5.70
N THR A 188 13.19 -8.06 5.69
CA THR A 188 13.61 -7.05 4.71
C THR A 188 13.56 -7.62 3.30
N GLU A 189 14.02 -8.87 3.10
CA GLU A 189 13.99 -9.51 1.78
C GLU A 189 12.56 -9.77 1.30
N LYS A 190 11.66 -10.25 2.16
CA LYS A 190 10.24 -10.39 1.80
C LYS A 190 9.61 -9.06 1.37
N LEU A 191 9.93 -7.98 2.10
CA LEU A 191 9.43 -6.65 1.75
C LEU A 191 10.01 -6.16 0.42
N ARG A 192 11.27 -6.51 0.11
CA ARG A 192 11.93 -6.23 -1.17
C ARG A 192 11.28 -7.00 -2.32
N GLU A 193 11.04 -8.30 -2.15
CA GLU A 193 10.34 -9.14 -3.13
C GLU A 193 8.95 -8.57 -3.43
N LYS A 194 8.16 -8.26 -2.40
CA LYS A 194 6.85 -7.65 -2.57
C LYS A 194 6.91 -6.30 -3.29
N ALA A 195 7.87 -5.45 -2.93
CA ALA A 195 8.05 -4.15 -3.57
C ALA A 195 8.45 -4.29 -5.05
N LEU A 196 9.19 -5.33 -5.40
CA LEU A 196 9.54 -5.67 -6.78
C LEU A 196 8.31 -6.20 -7.55
N GLU A 197 7.53 -7.09 -6.94
CA GLU A 197 6.27 -7.58 -7.53
C GLU A 197 5.34 -6.42 -7.89
N GLU A 198 5.07 -5.51 -6.94
CA GLU A 198 4.23 -4.33 -7.16
C GLU A 198 4.78 -3.43 -8.29
N LYS A 199 6.10 -3.28 -8.40
CA LYS A 199 6.74 -2.57 -9.51
C LYS A 199 6.47 -3.27 -10.84
N THR A 200 6.66 -4.59 -10.92
CA THR A 200 6.46 -5.34 -12.16
C THR A 200 4.99 -5.35 -12.59
N GLU A 201 4.05 -5.37 -11.64
CA GLU A 201 2.62 -5.26 -11.92
C GLU A 201 2.26 -3.89 -12.48
N ALA A 202 2.80 -2.81 -11.88
CA ALA A 202 2.62 -1.46 -12.39
C ALA A 202 3.19 -1.32 -13.82
N GLU A 203 4.37 -1.88 -14.09
CA GLU A 203 4.98 -1.88 -15.43
C GLU A 203 4.12 -2.65 -16.45
N LYS A 204 3.65 -3.85 -16.09
CA LYS A 204 2.76 -4.64 -16.96
C LYS A 204 1.47 -3.90 -17.28
N TYR A 205 0.83 -3.31 -16.25
CA TYR A 205 -0.38 -2.53 -16.43
C TYR A 205 -0.13 -1.32 -17.36
N ASN A 206 0.97 -0.59 -17.14
CA ASN A 206 1.33 0.55 -17.97
C ASN A 206 1.61 0.15 -19.42
N ASN A 207 2.25 -1.00 -19.65
CA ASN A 207 2.46 -1.55 -21.00
C ASN A 207 1.12 -1.88 -21.66
N THR A 208 0.19 -2.52 -20.95
CA THR A 208 -1.16 -2.79 -21.48
C THR A 208 -1.94 -1.50 -21.78
N VAL A 209 -1.78 -0.46 -20.97
CA VAL A 209 -2.36 0.87 -21.26
C VAL A 209 -1.77 1.43 -22.55
N ALA A 210 -0.45 1.38 -22.70
CA ALA A 210 0.23 1.85 -23.91
C ALA A 210 -0.17 1.06 -25.16
N GLU A 211 -0.27 -0.27 -25.06
CA GLU A 211 -0.76 -1.14 -26.16
C GLU A 211 -2.18 -0.76 -26.59
N LYS A 212 -3.09 -0.53 -25.63
CA LYS A 212 -4.47 -0.14 -25.93
C LYS A 212 -4.58 1.24 -26.55
N GLU A 213 -3.81 2.22 -26.07
CA GLU A 213 -3.76 3.55 -26.68
C GLU A 213 -3.18 3.46 -28.11
N ALA A 214 -2.13 2.67 -28.35
CA ALA A 214 -1.56 2.48 -29.68
C ALA A 214 -2.51 1.76 -30.64
N GLU A 215 -3.22 0.71 -30.19
CA GLU A 215 -4.25 0.04 -30.98
C GLU A 215 -5.40 1.00 -31.32
N TYR A 216 -5.79 1.86 -30.38
CA TYR A 216 -6.82 2.86 -30.58
C TYR A 216 -6.38 3.93 -31.59
N GLU A 217 -5.16 4.46 -31.46
CA GLU A 217 -4.59 5.41 -32.42
C GLU A 217 -4.56 4.82 -33.84
N LYS A 218 -4.20 3.55 -33.98
CA LYS A 218 -4.24 2.86 -35.27
C LYS A 218 -5.67 2.77 -35.82
N ALA A 219 -6.64 2.39 -34.99
CA ALA A 219 -8.04 2.32 -35.39
C ALA A 219 -8.61 3.71 -35.78
N LEU A 220 -8.19 4.76 -35.07
CA LEU A 220 -8.54 6.14 -35.37
C LEU A 220 -7.96 6.58 -36.73
N GLU A 221 -6.71 6.21 -37.02
CA GLU A 221 -6.07 6.53 -38.29
C GLU A 221 -6.70 5.75 -39.46
N GLU A 222 -6.93 4.44 -39.31
CA GLU A 222 -7.64 3.63 -40.30
C GLU A 222 -9.04 4.21 -40.60
N ARG A 223 -9.72 4.73 -39.56
CA ARG A 223 -11.00 5.41 -39.72
C ARG A 223 -10.87 6.72 -40.49
N ARG A 224 -9.84 7.52 -40.23
CA ARG A 224 -9.56 8.77 -40.95
C ARG A 224 -9.26 8.49 -42.43
N GLU A 225 -8.40 7.51 -42.71
CA GLU A 225 -8.10 7.07 -44.07
C GLU A 225 -9.34 6.55 -44.81
N GLU A 226 -10.19 5.76 -44.13
CA GLU A 226 -11.43 5.27 -44.72
C GLU A 226 -12.37 6.41 -45.10
N LEU A 227 -12.54 7.39 -44.21
CA LEU A 227 -13.37 8.56 -44.45
C LEU A 227 -12.81 9.40 -45.61
N GLU A 228 -11.49 9.60 -45.66
CA GLU A 228 -10.84 10.30 -46.77
C GLU A 228 -11.02 9.58 -48.11
N ARG A 229 -10.86 8.25 -48.13
CA ARG A 229 -11.13 7.44 -49.33
C ARG A 229 -12.57 7.60 -49.80
N ARG A 230 -13.54 7.55 -48.88
CA ARG A 230 -14.96 7.76 -49.21
C ARG A 230 -15.21 9.14 -49.82
N GLU A 231 -14.52 10.16 -49.35
CA GLU A 231 -14.61 11.52 -49.90
C GLU A 231 -14.03 11.60 -51.32
N TRP A 232 -12.89 10.98 -51.57
CA TRP A 232 -12.33 10.88 -52.92
C TRP A 232 -13.23 10.10 -53.88
N GLU A 233 -13.81 8.99 -53.43
CA GLU A 233 -14.79 8.22 -54.20
C GLU A 233 -16.04 9.07 -54.53
N ARG A 234 -16.51 9.88 -53.58
CA ARG A 234 -17.61 10.82 -53.81
C ARG A 234 -17.27 11.82 -54.92
N LEU A 235 -16.11 12.47 -54.85
CA LEU A 235 -15.66 13.41 -55.88
C LEU A 235 -15.52 12.75 -57.25
N ALA A 236 -14.95 11.53 -57.30
CA ALA A 236 -14.82 10.77 -58.54
C ALA A 236 -16.20 10.45 -59.17
N ARG A 237 -17.19 10.06 -58.35
CA ARG A 237 -18.57 9.84 -58.82
C ARG A 237 -19.21 11.11 -59.35
N LEU A 238 -19.03 12.24 -58.67
CA LEU A 238 -19.55 13.52 -59.16
C LEU A 238 -18.92 13.91 -60.50
N ALA A 239 -17.60 13.78 -60.63
CA ALA A 239 -16.89 14.04 -61.87
C ALA A 239 -17.36 13.11 -63.01
N GLU A 240 -17.59 11.83 -62.72
CA GLU A 240 -18.11 10.87 -63.70
C GLU A 240 -19.52 11.24 -64.17
N ILE A 241 -20.42 11.61 -63.26
CA ILE A 241 -21.78 12.07 -63.61
C ILE A 241 -21.70 13.34 -64.47
N LYS A 242 -20.86 14.31 -64.06
CA LYS A 242 -20.66 15.56 -64.82
C LYS A 242 -20.16 15.30 -66.23
N ASN A 243 -19.19 14.40 -66.40
CA ASN A 243 -18.63 14.05 -67.70
C ASN A 243 -19.63 13.29 -68.59
N ARG A 244 -20.46 12.41 -68.03
CA ARG A 244 -21.42 11.60 -68.81
C ARG A 244 -22.73 12.30 -69.11
N GLN A 245 -23.24 13.09 -68.18
CA GLN A 245 -24.61 13.65 -68.23
C GLN A 245 -24.64 15.18 -68.24
N GLY A 246 -23.48 15.84 -68.11
CA GLY A 246 -23.36 17.29 -68.05
C GLY A 246 -23.63 17.89 -66.68
N GLU A 247 -23.30 19.17 -66.53
CA GLU A 247 -23.42 19.91 -65.26
C GLU A 247 -24.88 20.08 -64.79
N SER A 248 -25.82 20.16 -65.73
CA SER A 248 -27.25 20.26 -65.42
C SER A 248 -27.79 19.03 -64.71
N ALA A 249 -27.25 17.84 -64.99
CA ALA A 249 -27.66 16.60 -64.34
C ALA A 249 -27.32 16.59 -62.84
N LEU A 250 -26.09 17.03 -62.47
CA LEU A 250 -25.70 17.17 -61.06
C LEU A 250 -26.57 18.19 -60.32
N LYS A 251 -26.82 19.36 -60.92
CA LYS A 251 -27.69 20.38 -60.35
C LYS A 251 -29.11 19.85 -60.13
N SER A 252 -29.66 19.14 -61.11
CA SER A 252 -31.00 18.53 -61.01
C SER A 252 -31.06 17.43 -59.93
N MET A 253 -30.05 16.57 -59.82
CA MET A 253 -29.99 15.53 -58.78
C MET A 253 -29.94 16.15 -57.38
N LYS A 254 -29.06 17.14 -57.17
CA LYS A 254 -28.98 17.89 -55.91
C LYS A 254 -30.32 18.53 -55.57
N GLN A 255 -30.90 19.24 -56.54
CA GLN A 255 -32.16 19.95 -56.37
C GLN A 255 -33.31 19.01 -56.03
N LYS A 256 -33.37 17.83 -56.66
CA LYS A 256 -34.35 16.78 -56.37
C LYS A 256 -34.21 16.24 -54.94
N GLU A 257 -32.98 16.02 -54.46
CA GLU A 257 -32.76 15.59 -53.07
C GLU A 257 -33.14 16.69 -52.06
N ILE A 258 -32.78 17.95 -52.33
CA ILE A 258 -33.19 19.10 -51.52
C ILE A 258 -34.72 19.21 -51.46
N LEU A 259 -35.40 19.13 -52.59
CA LEU A 259 -36.85 19.18 -52.66
C LEU A 259 -37.49 18.03 -51.87
N SER A 260 -36.96 16.82 -52.00
CA SER A 260 -37.45 15.64 -51.26
C SER A 260 -37.29 15.80 -49.75
N ALA A 261 -36.11 16.23 -49.28
CA ALA A 261 -35.85 16.46 -47.86
C ALA A 261 -36.71 17.61 -47.30
N THR A 262 -36.90 18.67 -48.09
CA THR A 262 -37.76 19.81 -47.74
C THR A 262 -39.21 19.38 -47.63
N LYS A 263 -39.69 18.58 -48.58
CA LYS A 263 -41.04 18.00 -48.54
C LYS A 263 -41.24 17.14 -47.30
N GLU A 264 -40.30 16.23 -47.02
CA GLU A 264 -40.36 15.34 -45.84
C GLU A 264 -40.46 16.14 -44.53
N PHE A 265 -39.63 17.18 -44.37
CA PHE A 265 -39.66 18.05 -43.20
C PHE A 265 -41.00 18.78 -43.02
N PHE A 266 -41.46 19.49 -44.07
CA PHE A 266 -42.71 20.26 -43.98
C PHE A 266 -43.97 19.38 -43.92
N ASP A 267 -43.94 18.18 -44.50
CA ASP A 267 -45.02 17.19 -44.37
C ASP A 267 -45.15 16.68 -42.93
N GLY A 268 -44.06 16.66 -42.17
CA GLY A 268 -44.06 16.33 -40.74
C GLY A 268 -44.68 17.40 -39.83
N LEU A 269 -44.93 18.62 -40.33
CA LEU A 269 -45.55 19.73 -39.59
C LEU A 269 -47.05 19.85 -39.87
N SER A 270 -47.77 20.55 -38.99
CA SER A 270 -49.17 20.92 -39.24
C SER A 270 -49.27 21.84 -40.46
N PRO A 271 -50.36 21.80 -41.27
CA PRO A 271 -50.46 22.64 -42.47
C PRO A 271 -50.34 24.16 -42.20
N ALA A 272 -50.83 24.61 -41.04
CA ALA A 272 -50.75 26.02 -40.65
C ALA A 272 -49.31 26.41 -40.25
N ASP A 273 -48.63 25.58 -39.47
CA ASP A 273 -47.25 25.83 -39.03
C ASP A 273 -46.25 25.68 -40.17
N ALA A 274 -46.46 24.72 -41.06
CA ALA A 274 -45.63 24.50 -42.25
C ALA A 274 -45.60 25.75 -43.15
N LEU A 275 -46.78 26.30 -43.47
CA LEU A 275 -46.87 27.50 -44.31
C LEU A 275 -46.32 28.74 -43.60
N ALA A 276 -46.62 28.91 -42.31
CA ALA A 276 -46.12 30.04 -41.53
C ALA A 276 -44.58 30.02 -41.42
N LEU A 277 -43.99 28.86 -41.17
CA LEU A 277 -42.55 28.67 -41.08
C LEU A 277 -41.89 28.89 -42.45
N PHE A 278 -42.42 28.30 -43.52
CA PHE A 278 -41.89 28.45 -44.88
C PHE A 278 -41.86 29.91 -45.34
N LEU A 279 -42.91 30.68 -45.05
CA LEU A 279 -42.98 32.12 -45.38
C LEU A 279 -42.07 32.98 -44.50
N SER A 280 -41.75 32.53 -43.29
CA SER A 280 -40.87 33.26 -42.37
C SER A 280 -39.38 33.07 -42.70
N ASP A 281 -39.02 31.99 -43.39
CA ASP A 281 -37.64 31.70 -43.79
C ASP A 281 -37.32 32.31 -45.16
N THR A 282 -36.74 33.50 -45.15
CA THR A 282 -36.32 34.21 -46.36
C THR A 282 -35.25 33.47 -47.17
N GLY A 283 -34.59 32.45 -46.59
CA GLY A 283 -33.61 31.61 -47.28
C GLY A 283 -34.22 30.54 -48.19
N MET A 284 -35.50 30.19 -48.01
CA MET A 284 -36.14 29.08 -48.74
C MET A 284 -36.18 29.26 -50.25
N GLN A 285 -36.26 30.50 -50.73
CA GLN A 285 -36.19 30.79 -52.16
C GLN A 285 -34.81 30.45 -52.74
N SER A 286 -33.74 30.69 -51.98
CA SER A 286 -32.38 30.32 -52.37
C SER A 286 -32.17 28.81 -52.32
N VAL A 287 -32.72 28.14 -51.30
CA VAL A 287 -32.62 26.69 -51.12
C VAL A 287 -33.37 25.92 -52.20
N LEU A 288 -34.59 26.34 -52.56
CA LEU A 288 -35.44 25.64 -53.52
C LEU A 288 -35.31 26.14 -54.96
N GLY A 289 -34.72 27.32 -55.21
CA GLY A 289 -34.53 27.85 -56.56
C GLY A 289 -35.82 27.82 -57.38
N GLU A 290 -35.79 27.12 -58.52
CA GLU A 290 -36.93 26.98 -59.44
C GLU A 290 -38.14 26.25 -58.82
N ASP A 291 -37.93 25.38 -57.83
CA ASP A 291 -39.01 24.64 -57.16
C ASP A 291 -39.76 25.45 -56.10
N TYR A 292 -39.27 26.65 -55.76
CA TYR A 292 -39.85 27.46 -54.67
C TYR A 292 -41.34 27.75 -54.87
N VAL A 293 -41.71 28.21 -56.08
CA VAL A 293 -43.11 28.58 -56.39
C VAL A 293 -44.01 27.36 -56.37
N TRP A 294 -43.53 26.23 -56.90
CA TRP A 294 -44.26 24.97 -56.87
C TRP A 294 -44.50 24.50 -55.42
N PHE A 295 -43.45 24.53 -54.59
CA PHE A 295 -43.53 24.09 -53.20
C PHE A 295 -44.42 25.00 -52.34
N LEU A 296 -44.40 26.32 -52.58
CA LEU A 296 -45.31 27.27 -51.93
C LEU A 296 -46.78 26.95 -52.26
N ASN A 297 -47.08 26.71 -53.54
CA ASN A 297 -48.43 26.34 -53.98
C ASN A 297 -48.87 25.00 -53.37
N TYR A 298 -47.95 24.04 -53.25
CA TYR A 298 -48.19 22.77 -52.58
C TYR A 298 -48.61 22.97 -51.10
N LEU A 299 -47.86 23.78 -50.34
CA LEU A 299 -48.20 24.07 -48.93
C LEU A 299 -49.51 24.85 -48.79
N GLN A 300 -49.79 25.82 -49.67
CA GLN A 300 -51.04 26.57 -49.66
C GLN A 300 -52.25 25.66 -49.95
N THR A 301 -52.12 24.74 -50.89
CA THR A 301 -53.17 23.76 -51.20
C THR A 301 -53.42 22.83 -50.01
N ARG A 302 -52.36 22.39 -49.32
CA ARG A 302 -52.44 21.56 -48.12
C ARG A 302 -53.06 22.26 -46.91
N LYS A 303 -53.01 23.59 -46.83
CA LYS A 303 -53.69 24.37 -45.78
C LYS A 303 -55.18 24.59 -46.07
N ASN A 304 -55.53 24.70 -47.36
CA ASN A 304 -56.88 25.03 -47.81
C ASN A 304 -57.78 23.80 -48.04
N GLY A 305 -57.21 22.59 -48.01
CA GLY A 305 -57.93 21.31 -48.05
C GLY A 305 -57.90 20.62 -46.69
#